data_AF-A0A938VSP2-F1
#
_entry.id   AF-A0A938VSP2-F1
#
_cell.length_a   1.000
_cell.length_b   1.000
_cell.length_c   1.000
_cell.angle_alpha   90.00
_cell.angle_beta   90.00
_cell.angle_gamma   90.00
#
_symmetry.space_group_name_H-M   'P 1'
#
loop_
_entity.id
_entity.type
_entity.pdbx_description
1 polymer ?
#
loop_
_entity_poly.entity_id
_entity_poly.type
_entity_poly.pdbx_seq_one_letter_code
_entity_poly.pdbx_strand_id
1 'polypeptide(L)'
;TDLHLLRQAGADAAAAWRAGDRPDCLATLRAAADVGRLASPGTGVLAPQAAVHLGHAAGAALLADATGGDHALALAAVLVASPHPGLRLLAPHLLTPLAASDLLAVARIVDLCPVCRDPATMAALVIPLTAAGQRDPAGLGRALTERLRHTPPGPVAGLVTQVALALRQRSRAGGRDFLAALARPPTSQD
;
A
#
# COMPACT_ATOMS: atom_id res chain seq x y z
N THR A 1 -3.19 24.72 -7.29
CA THR A 1 -1.79 25.08 -6.96
C THR A 1 -1.16 24.15 -5.92
N ASP A 2 -1.94 23.38 -5.14
CA ASP A 2 -1.39 22.55 -4.05
C ASP A 2 -0.83 21.16 -4.46
N LEU A 3 -1.21 20.63 -5.63
CA LEU A 3 -0.76 19.29 -6.07
C LEU A 3 0.74 19.21 -6.39
N HIS A 4 1.31 20.28 -6.93
CA HIS A 4 2.74 20.32 -7.23
C HIS A 4 3.56 20.30 -5.93
N LEU A 5 3.12 21.01 -4.90
CA LEU A 5 3.75 21.03 -3.57
C LEU A 5 3.71 19.65 -2.92
N LEU A 6 2.59 18.92 -3.02
CA LEU A 6 2.50 17.55 -2.51
C LEU A 6 3.44 16.58 -3.22
N ARG A 7 3.59 16.73 -4.54
CA ARG A 7 4.52 15.90 -5.30
C ARG A 7 5.97 16.20 -4.95
N GLN A 8 6.29 17.48 -4.78
CA GLN A 8 7.62 17.92 -4.36
C GLN A 8 7.94 17.40 -2.95
N ALA A 9 7.04 17.60 -1.98
CA ALA A 9 7.22 17.08 -0.63
C ALA A 9 7.39 15.55 -0.59
N GLY A 10 6.68 14.81 -1.44
CA GLY A 10 6.87 13.36 -1.56
C GLY A 10 8.25 12.99 -2.09
N ALA A 11 8.73 13.71 -3.12
CA ALA A 11 10.07 13.51 -3.67
C ALA A 11 11.17 13.87 -2.66
N ASP A 12 11.01 14.98 -1.93
CA ASP A 12 11.95 15.44 -0.91
C ASP A 12 12.02 14.44 0.25
N ALA A 13 10.87 13.95 0.74
CA ALA A 13 10.83 12.92 1.76
C ALA A 13 11.51 11.62 1.31
N ALA A 14 11.33 11.22 0.04
CA ALA A 14 12.00 10.05 -0.52
C ALA A 14 13.52 10.25 -0.63
N ALA A 15 13.97 11.46 -0.96
CA ALA A 15 15.40 11.81 -1.00
C ALA A 15 16.02 11.76 0.41
N ALA A 16 15.35 12.36 1.41
CA ALA A 16 15.78 12.29 2.81
C ALA A 16 15.86 10.83 3.32
N TRP A 17 14.85 10.01 2.99
CA TRP A 17 14.86 8.58 3.34
C TRP A 17 16.06 7.84 2.78
N ARG A 18 16.39 8.06 1.50
CA ARG A 18 17.56 7.47 0.83
C ARG A 18 18.88 7.94 1.40
N ALA A 19 18.96 9.21 1.78
CA ALA A 19 20.13 9.77 2.45
C ALA A 19 20.32 9.21 3.88
N GLY A 20 19.36 8.43 4.39
CA GLY A 20 19.36 7.90 5.75
C GLY A 20 18.80 8.88 6.79
N ASP A 21 18.33 10.05 6.37
CA ASP A 21 17.71 11.05 7.24
C ASP A 21 16.23 10.74 7.47
N ARG A 22 16.00 9.73 8.32
CA ARG A 22 14.66 9.29 8.72
C ARG A 22 13.88 10.39 9.46
N PRO A 23 14.49 11.16 10.39
CA PRO A 23 13.81 12.29 11.03
C PRO A 23 13.27 13.31 10.03
N ASP A 24 14.08 13.76 9.07
CA ASP A 24 13.67 14.75 8.08
C ASP A 24 12.60 14.21 7.12
N CYS A 25 12.75 12.96 6.67
CA CYS A 25 11.73 12.28 5.89
C CYS A 25 10.36 12.29 6.59
N LEU A 26 10.31 11.87 7.86
CA LEU A 26 9.06 11.82 8.62
C LEU A 26 8.54 13.23 8.95
N ALA A 27 9.41 14.20 9.20
CA ALA A 27 9.03 15.59 9.43
C ALA A 27 8.38 16.19 8.18
N THR A 28 8.97 15.97 7.00
CA THR A 28 8.44 16.42 5.71
C THR A 28 7.07 15.80 5.43
N LEU A 29 6.91 14.49 5.62
CA LEU A 29 5.63 13.81 5.43
C LEU A 29 4.56 14.28 6.42
N ARG A 30 4.92 14.55 7.68
CA ARG A 30 3.99 15.09 8.69
C ARG A 30 3.57 16.51 8.35
N ALA A 31 4.52 17.38 8.02
CA ALA A 31 4.24 18.76 7.62
C ALA A 31 3.28 18.80 6.43
N ALA A 32 3.50 17.93 5.42
CA ALA A 32 2.60 17.79 4.29
C ALA A 32 1.22 17.20 4.68
N ALA A 33 1.17 16.30 5.66
CA ALA A 33 -0.07 15.72 6.18
C ALA A 33 -0.92 16.71 6.99
N ASP A 34 -0.29 17.69 7.64
CA ASP A 34 -0.92 18.63 8.58
C ASP A 34 -1.33 19.97 7.94
N VAL A 35 -1.04 20.19 6.64
CA VAL A 35 -1.45 21.43 5.95
C VAL A 35 -2.96 21.55 6.00
N GLY A 36 -3.49 22.54 6.74
CA GLY A 36 -4.93 22.65 7.05
C GLY A 36 -5.88 22.75 5.86
N ARG A 37 -5.39 23.10 4.66
CA ARG A 37 -6.18 23.05 3.40
C ARG A 37 -6.29 21.65 2.82
N LEU A 38 -5.35 20.79 3.18
CA LEU A 38 -5.25 19.41 2.79
C LEU A 38 -5.76 18.48 3.90
N ALA A 39 -6.17 18.98 5.06
CA ALA A 39 -6.84 18.18 6.09
C ALA A 39 -8.36 18.14 5.84
N SER A 40 -8.96 16.96 6.00
CA SER A 40 -10.42 16.77 5.95
C SER A 40 -11.08 17.60 7.07
N PRO A 41 -12.03 18.51 6.73
CA PRO A 41 -12.67 19.39 7.71
C PRO A 41 -13.25 18.60 8.88
N GLY A 42 -12.95 19.02 10.12
CA GLY A 42 -13.46 18.41 11.34
C GLY A 42 -12.75 17.14 11.81
N THR A 43 -11.82 16.58 11.02
CA THR A 43 -11.07 15.36 11.41
C THR A 43 -9.61 15.61 11.75
N GLY A 44 -9.01 16.70 11.24
CA GLY A 44 -7.58 16.97 11.39
C GLY A 44 -6.67 15.94 10.71
N VAL A 45 -7.22 15.15 9.78
CA VAL A 45 -6.50 14.10 9.04
C VAL A 45 -6.30 14.54 7.60
N LEU A 46 -5.15 14.23 7.01
CA LEU A 46 -4.88 14.41 5.58
C LEU A 46 -6.05 13.90 4.71
N ALA A 47 -6.51 14.75 3.81
CA ALA A 47 -7.55 14.48 2.85
C ALA A 47 -7.12 13.33 1.94
N PRO A 48 -8.03 12.40 1.61
CA PRO A 48 -7.68 11.19 0.85
C PRO A 48 -6.92 11.49 -0.46
N GLN A 49 -7.33 12.53 -1.20
CA GLN A 49 -6.69 12.91 -2.46
C GLN A 49 -5.25 13.40 -2.25
N ALA A 50 -4.99 14.11 -1.15
CA ALA A 50 -3.65 14.57 -0.82
C ALA A 50 -2.75 13.41 -0.43
N ALA A 51 -3.27 12.43 0.33
CA ALA A 51 -2.56 11.21 0.69
C ALA A 51 -2.16 10.39 -0.55
N VAL A 52 -3.06 10.29 -1.54
CA VAL A 52 -2.78 9.65 -2.84
C VAL A 52 -1.60 10.33 -3.53
N HIS A 53 -1.65 11.65 -3.70
CA HIS A 53 -0.62 12.37 -4.46
C HIS A 53 0.74 12.36 -3.76
N LEU A 54 0.76 12.58 -2.44
CA LEU A 54 1.98 12.55 -1.64
C LEU A 54 2.58 11.14 -1.62
N GLY A 55 1.77 10.12 -1.31
CA GLY A 55 2.19 8.72 -1.25
C GLY A 55 2.70 8.22 -2.60
N HIS A 56 1.98 8.47 -3.71
CA HIS A 56 2.43 8.09 -5.05
C HIS A 56 3.73 8.80 -5.45
N ALA A 57 3.90 10.08 -5.11
CA ALA A 57 5.12 10.80 -5.42
C ALA A 57 6.32 10.24 -4.66
N ALA A 58 6.18 9.99 -3.36
CA ALA A 58 7.22 9.36 -2.56
C ALA A 58 7.54 7.94 -3.05
N GLY A 59 6.53 7.12 -3.33
CA GLY A 59 6.70 5.77 -3.86
C GLY A 59 7.39 5.76 -5.22
N ALA A 60 6.94 6.59 -6.17
CA ALA A 60 7.56 6.71 -7.48
C ALA A 60 9.00 7.21 -7.39
N ALA A 61 9.26 8.18 -6.51
CA ALA A 61 10.60 8.66 -6.26
C ALA A 61 11.49 7.53 -5.75
N LEU A 62 11.08 6.79 -4.72
CA LEU A 62 11.85 5.66 -4.14
C LEU A 62 12.13 4.55 -5.16
N LEU A 63 11.18 4.24 -6.05
CA LEU A 63 11.34 3.17 -7.04
C LEU A 63 12.22 3.53 -8.23
N ALA A 64 12.81 4.74 -8.26
CA ALA A 64 13.69 5.18 -9.35
C ALA A 64 15.05 4.43 -9.40
N ASP A 65 15.40 3.65 -8.38
CA ASP A 65 16.65 2.89 -8.30
C ASP A 65 16.41 1.41 -7.95
N ALA A 66 17.44 0.58 -8.09
CA ALA A 66 17.37 -0.87 -7.90
C ALA A 66 17.00 -1.31 -6.47
N THR A 67 17.30 -0.49 -5.47
CA THR A 67 16.99 -0.75 -4.05
C THR A 67 15.64 -0.17 -3.62
N GLY A 68 14.96 0.52 -4.53
CA GLY A 68 13.76 1.30 -4.27
C GLY A 68 12.60 0.52 -3.67
N GLY A 69 12.44 -0.75 -4.06
CA GLY A 69 11.40 -1.63 -3.54
C GLY A 69 11.55 -1.89 -2.05
N ASP A 70 12.78 -2.11 -1.59
CA ASP A 70 13.09 -2.33 -0.17
C ASP A 70 12.88 -1.07 0.65
N HIS A 71 13.33 0.08 0.12
CA HIS A 71 13.08 1.37 0.76
C HIS A 71 11.59 1.69 0.87
N ALA A 72 10.81 1.41 -0.18
CA ALA A 72 9.38 1.65 -0.17
C ALA A 72 8.66 0.77 0.87
N LEU A 73 8.99 -0.50 0.95
CA LEU A 73 8.43 -1.41 1.96
C LEU A 73 8.83 -1.01 3.38
N ALA A 74 10.10 -0.64 3.59
CA ALA A 74 10.58 -0.20 4.89
C ALA A 74 9.88 1.09 5.36
N LEU A 75 9.74 2.08 4.48
CA LEU A 75 9.02 3.31 4.80
C LEU A 75 7.53 3.02 5.05
N ALA A 76 6.90 2.18 4.23
CA ALA A 76 5.51 1.79 4.45
C ALA A 76 5.30 1.11 5.81
N ALA A 77 6.21 0.21 6.22
CA ALA A 77 6.17 -0.43 7.53
C ALA A 77 6.21 0.60 8.68
N VAL A 78 7.06 1.61 8.57
CA VAL A 78 7.12 2.73 9.54
C VAL A 78 5.82 3.52 9.55
N LEU A 79 5.25 3.80 8.38
CA LEU A 79 4.02 4.58 8.25
C LEU A 79 2.79 3.84 8.79
N VAL A 80 2.62 2.54 8.53
CA VAL A 80 1.49 1.75 9.09
C VAL A 80 1.60 1.58 10.61
N ALA A 81 2.83 1.56 11.13
CA ALA A 81 3.09 1.54 12.56
C ALA A 81 3.07 2.93 13.21
N SER A 82 2.77 4.01 12.46
CA SER A 82 2.78 5.37 12.99
C SER A 82 1.60 5.61 13.94
N PRO A 83 1.79 6.33 15.06
CA PRO A 83 0.69 6.80 15.89
C PRO A 83 -0.15 7.89 15.18
N HIS A 84 0.38 8.55 14.15
CA HIS A 84 -0.31 9.62 13.43
C HIS A 84 -1.25 9.03 12.36
N PRO A 85 -2.58 9.23 12.46
CA PRO A 85 -3.54 8.73 11.47
C PRO A 85 -3.24 9.19 10.04
N GLY A 86 -2.84 10.46 9.85
CA GLY A 86 -2.49 10.99 8.53
C GLY A 86 -1.33 10.26 7.86
N LEU A 87 -0.31 9.86 8.63
CA LEU A 87 0.82 9.09 8.10
C LEU A 87 0.43 7.65 7.73
N ARG A 88 -0.46 7.01 8.51
CA ARG A 88 -0.93 5.65 8.20
C ARG A 88 -1.65 5.58 6.85
N LEU A 89 -2.36 6.64 6.47
CA LEU A 89 -3.03 6.75 5.17
C LEU A 89 -2.05 6.84 3.99
N LEU A 90 -0.80 7.26 4.21
CA LEU A 90 0.19 7.36 3.14
C LEU A 90 0.75 6.01 2.71
N ALA A 91 0.92 5.08 3.65
CA ALA A 91 1.51 3.76 3.41
C ALA A 91 0.90 2.99 2.21
N PRO A 92 -0.43 2.81 2.08
CA PRO A 92 -1.01 2.10 0.95
C PRO A 92 -0.77 2.79 -0.40
N HIS A 93 -0.76 4.12 -0.42
CA HIS A 93 -0.48 4.89 -1.63
C HIS A 93 1.00 4.83 -1.99
N LEU A 94 1.90 4.85 -1.02
CA LEU A 94 3.32 4.64 -1.26
C LEU A 94 3.63 3.28 -1.89
N LEU A 95 2.90 2.23 -1.49
CA LEU A 95 3.07 0.86 -2.01
C LEU A 95 2.39 0.61 -3.35
N THR A 96 1.45 1.46 -3.77
CA THR A 96 0.66 1.25 -4.99
C THR A 96 1.53 1.20 -6.25
N PRO A 97 2.52 2.11 -6.46
CA PRO A 97 3.46 2.02 -7.59
C PRO A 97 4.33 0.75 -7.57
N LEU A 98 4.73 0.28 -6.38
CA LEU A 98 5.52 -0.94 -6.22
C LEU A 98 4.70 -2.17 -6.58
N ALA A 99 3.51 -2.30 -6.00
CA ALA A 99 2.60 -3.41 -6.25
C ALA A 99 2.17 -3.51 -7.72
N ALA A 100 2.05 -2.36 -8.39
CA ALA A 100 1.80 -2.34 -9.82
C ALA A 100 3.00 -2.91 -10.61
N SER A 101 4.24 -2.60 -10.20
CA SER A 101 5.45 -2.87 -10.98
C SER A 101 6.04 -4.26 -10.75
N ASP A 102 5.82 -4.85 -9.57
CA ASP A 102 6.40 -6.13 -9.18
C ASP A 102 5.40 -6.99 -8.39
N LEU A 103 4.97 -8.12 -8.97
CA LEU A 103 4.07 -9.07 -8.30
C LEU A 103 4.75 -9.79 -7.13
N LEU A 104 6.08 -9.90 -7.08
CA LEU A 104 6.79 -10.45 -5.93
C LEU A 104 6.65 -9.55 -4.70
N ALA A 105 6.37 -8.25 -4.89
CA ALA A 105 6.08 -7.34 -3.81
C ALA A 105 4.73 -7.63 -3.11
N VAL A 106 3.81 -8.36 -3.74
CA VAL A 106 2.50 -8.72 -3.16
C VAL A 106 2.67 -9.46 -1.83
N ALA A 107 3.52 -10.50 -1.80
CA ALA A 107 3.75 -11.27 -0.58
C ALA A 107 4.31 -10.39 0.53
N ARG A 108 5.26 -9.51 0.18
CA ARG A 108 5.91 -8.58 1.11
C ARG A 108 4.95 -7.51 1.65
N ILE A 109 3.98 -7.09 0.85
CA ILE A 109 2.92 -6.16 1.29
C ILE A 109 1.98 -6.86 2.28
N VAL A 110 1.63 -8.12 2.02
CA VAL A 110 0.81 -8.92 2.95
C VAL A 110 1.54 -9.15 4.28
N ASP A 111 2.87 -9.23 4.27
CA ASP A 111 3.68 -9.33 5.48
C ASP A 111 3.64 -8.08 6.37
N LEU A 112 3.03 -6.97 5.90
CA LEU A 112 2.76 -5.79 6.73
C LEU A 112 1.49 -5.95 7.60
N CYS A 113 0.62 -6.93 7.33
CA CYS A 113 -0.60 -7.14 8.10
C CYS A 113 -0.38 -7.26 9.62
N PRO A 114 0.64 -8.00 10.11
CA PRO A 114 0.89 -8.13 11.54
C PRO A 114 1.34 -6.84 12.23
N VAL A 115 1.88 -5.86 11.48
CA VAL A 115 2.33 -4.58 12.03
C VAL A 115 1.27 -3.48 11.94
N CYS A 116 0.12 -3.75 11.30
CA CYS A 116 -1.01 -2.84 11.29
C CYS A 116 -1.60 -2.72 12.70
N ARG A 117 -1.71 -1.49 13.21
CA ARG A 117 -2.23 -1.22 14.56
C ARG A 117 -3.75 -1.31 14.68
N ASP A 118 -4.46 -1.31 13.55
CA ASP A 118 -5.91 -1.28 13.53
C ASP A 118 -6.48 -1.87 12.21
N PRO A 119 -7.76 -2.28 12.20
CA PRO A 119 -8.40 -2.84 11.03
C PRO A 119 -8.48 -1.90 9.81
N ALA A 120 -8.51 -0.57 10.00
CA ALA A 120 -8.60 0.37 8.89
C ALA A 120 -7.27 0.47 8.14
N THR A 121 -6.15 0.49 8.85
CA THR A 121 -4.81 0.45 8.24
C THR A 121 -4.61 -0.86 7.46
N MET A 122 -5.05 -1.98 8.01
CA MET A 122 -5.02 -3.27 7.33
C MET A 122 -5.90 -3.28 6.08
N ALA A 123 -7.14 -2.78 6.18
CA ALA A 123 -8.04 -2.64 5.03
C ALA A 123 -7.46 -1.71 3.96
N ALA A 124 -6.68 -0.71 4.33
CA ALA A 124 -6.05 0.20 3.37
C ALA A 124 -5.01 -0.52 2.49
N LEU A 125 -4.39 -1.62 2.95
CA LEU A 125 -3.49 -2.46 2.13
C LEU A 125 -4.22 -3.14 0.95
N VAL A 126 -5.55 -3.16 0.93
CA VAL A 126 -6.33 -3.60 -0.24
C VAL A 126 -6.01 -2.75 -1.47
N ILE A 127 -5.69 -1.46 -1.29
CA ILE A 127 -5.44 -0.52 -2.38
C ILE A 127 -4.26 -0.97 -3.27
N PRO A 128 -3.03 -1.14 -2.75
CA PRO A 128 -1.91 -1.59 -3.57
C PRO A 128 -2.12 -3.00 -4.15
N LEU A 129 -2.73 -3.92 -3.38
CA LEU A 129 -3.01 -5.28 -3.86
C LEU A 129 -4.03 -5.30 -5.01
N THR A 130 -5.05 -4.44 -4.95
CA THR A 130 -6.01 -4.28 -6.04
C THR A 130 -5.34 -3.70 -7.28
N ALA A 131 -4.38 -2.78 -7.12
CA ALA A 131 -3.60 -2.25 -8.24
C ALA A 131 -2.75 -3.33 -8.92
N ALA A 132 -2.11 -4.21 -8.15
CA ALA A 132 -1.42 -5.38 -8.69
C ALA A 132 -2.38 -6.31 -9.48
N GLY A 133 -3.55 -6.60 -8.90
CA GLY A 133 -4.56 -7.47 -9.50
C GLY A 133 -5.21 -6.91 -10.76
N GLN A 134 -5.14 -5.59 -11.00
CA GLN A 134 -5.59 -4.99 -12.25
C GLN A 134 -4.63 -5.27 -13.42
N ARG A 135 -3.34 -5.49 -13.13
CA ARG A 135 -2.33 -5.81 -14.15
C ARG A 135 -2.27 -7.30 -14.42
N ASP A 136 -2.23 -8.11 -13.37
CA ASP A 136 -2.21 -9.56 -13.46
C ASP A 136 -3.09 -10.19 -12.38
N PRO A 137 -4.39 -10.37 -12.67
CA PRO A 137 -5.32 -11.01 -11.75
C PRO A 137 -4.88 -12.44 -11.41
N ALA A 138 -4.39 -13.22 -12.39
CA ALA A 138 -4.04 -14.62 -12.17
C ALA A 138 -2.76 -14.78 -11.33
N GLY A 139 -1.75 -13.94 -11.58
CA GLY A 139 -0.53 -13.85 -10.78
C GLY A 139 -0.79 -13.43 -9.34
N LEU A 140 -1.61 -12.38 -9.13
CA LEU A 140 -2.03 -11.98 -7.79
C LEU A 140 -2.75 -13.13 -7.06
N GLY A 141 -3.69 -13.80 -7.72
CA GLY A 141 -4.43 -14.92 -7.15
C GLY A 141 -3.50 -16.03 -6.66
N ARG A 142 -2.54 -16.44 -7.49
CA ARG A 142 -1.52 -17.44 -7.11
C ARG A 142 -0.68 -16.99 -5.92
N ALA A 143 -0.19 -15.75 -5.93
CA ALA A 143 0.66 -15.22 -4.85
C ALA A 143 -0.10 -15.17 -3.50
N LEU A 144 -1.36 -14.75 -3.51
CA LEU A 144 -2.19 -14.70 -2.29
C LEU A 144 -2.56 -16.11 -1.79
N THR A 145 -2.93 -17.02 -2.69
CA THR A 145 -3.21 -18.42 -2.32
C THR A 145 -1.97 -19.07 -1.71
N GLU A 146 -0.80 -18.86 -2.30
CA GLU A 146 0.46 -19.39 -1.78
C GLU A 146 0.78 -18.82 -0.39
N ARG A 147 0.59 -17.52 -0.20
CA ARG A 147 0.81 -16.91 1.12
C ARG A 147 -0.14 -17.45 2.18
N LEU A 148 -1.40 -17.69 1.84
CA LEU A 148 -2.40 -18.26 2.74
C LEU A 148 -2.06 -19.70 3.18
N ARG A 149 -1.40 -20.50 2.34
CA ARG A 149 -0.93 -21.84 2.75
C ARG A 149 0.06 -21.80 3.89
N HIS A 150 0.84 -20.73 4.00
CA HIS A 150 1.98 -20.62 4.91
C HIS A 150 1.70 -19.65 6.07
N THR A 151 0.46 -19.17 6.22
CA THR A 151 0.09 -18.18 7.24
C THR A 151 -1.16 -18.62 7.98
N PRO A 152 -1.18 -18.59 9.33
CA PRO A 152 -2.38 -18.97 10.08
C PRO A 152 -3.59 -18.10 9.72
N PRO A 153 -4.81 -18.66 9.79
CA PRO A 153 -6.04 -17.93 9.50
C PRO A 153 -6.19 -16.75 10.49
N GLY A 154 -6.33 -15.54 9.95
CA GLY A 154 -6.32 -14.31 10.74
C GLY A 154 -6.41 -13.06 9.86
N PRO A 155 -5.71 -11.96 10.22
CA PRO A 155 -5.69 -10.69 9.48
C PRO A 155 -5.55 -10.83 7.96
N VAL A 156 -4.71 -11.77 7.52
CA VAL A 156 -4.41 -12.02 6.10
C VAL A 156 -5.62 -12.61 5.34
N ALA A 157 -6.38 -13.51 5.96
CA ALA A 157 -7.58 -14.08 5.33
C ALA A 157 -8.67 -13.01 5.11
N GLY A 158 -8.82 -12.11 6.09
CA GLY A 158 -9.71 -10.94 5.97
C GLY A 158 -9.28 -10.01 4.83
N LEU A 159 -7.98 -9.72 4.74
CA LEU A 159 -7.43 -8.89 3.67
C LEU A 159 -7.65 -9.51 2.28
N VAL A 160 -7.36 -10.81 2.11
CA VAL A 160 -7.58 -11.52 0.83
C VAL A 160 -9.05 -11.46 0.42
N THR A 161 -9.97 -11.66 1.37
CA THR A 161 -11.41 -11.56 1.12
C THR A 161 -11.80 -10.15 0.65
N GLN A 162 -11.25 -9.11 1.27
CA GLN A 162 -11.51 -7.73 0.86
C GLN A 162 -10.94 -7.40 -0.53
N VAL A 163 -9.75 -7.90 -0.87
CA VAL A 163 -9.17 -7.76 -2.21
C VAL A 163 -10.04 -8.44 -3.26
N ALA A 164 -10.54 -9.64 -2.97
CA ALA A 164 -11.47 -10.35 -3.85
C ALA A 164 -12.77 -9.60 -4.07
N LEU A 165 -13.32 -9.01 -3.01
CA LEU A 165 -14.51 -8.18 -3.10
C LEU A 165 -14.26 -6.91 -3.92
N ALA A 166 -13.15 -6.21 -3.68
CA ALA A 166 -12.78 -4.99 -4.38
C ALA A 166 -12.58 -5.23 -5.89
N LEU A 167 -11.89 -6.31 -6.26
CA LEU A 167 -11.74 -6.72 -7.65
C LEU A 167 -13.09 -7.08 -8.26
N ARG A 168 -13.95 -7.83 -7.56
CA ARG A 168 -15.29 -8.21 -8.06
C ARG A 168 -16.20 -7.01 -8.29
N GLN A 169 -16.23 -6.04 -7.37
CA GLN A 169 -17.02 -4.81 -7.50
C GLN A 169 -16.60 -4.02 -8.74
N ARG A 170 -15.30 -4.03 -9.05
CA ARG A 170 -14.76 -3.40 -10.26
C ARG A 170 -14.95 -4.27 -11.52
N SER A 171 -15.02 -5.60 -11.37
CA SER A 171 -15.02 -6.56 -12.47
C SER A 171 -16.39 -6.94 -13.04
N ARG A 172 -17.40 -6.07 -12.95
CA ARG A 172 -18.52 -6.12 -13.90
C ARG A 172 -18.05 -5.98 -15.37
N ALA A 173 -16.74 -5.83 -15.61
CA ALA A 173 -16.07 -5.92 -16.91
C ALA A 173 -14.83 -6.87 -17.03
N GLY A 174 -14.57 -7.86 -16.13
CA GLY A 174 -13.57 -8.93 -16.46
C GLY A 174 -12.58 -9.42 -15.39
N GLY A 175 -13.04 -9.98 -14.26
CA GLY A 175 -12.19 -10.44 -13.14
C GLY A 175 -12.52 -11.85 -12.65
N ARG A 176 -13.04 -12.70 -13.54
CA ARG A 176 -13.49 -14.07 -13.20
C ARG A 176 -12.34 -15.00 -12.80
N ASP A 177 -11.16 -14.82 -13.39
CA ASP A 177 -10.04 -15.75 -13.22
C ASP A 177 -9.37 -15.64 -11.83
N PHE A 178 -9.35 -14.44 -11.24
CA PHE A 178 -8.86 -14.23 -9.88
C PHE A 178 -9.73 -14.96 -8.84
N LEU A 179 -11.06 -14.86 -8.96
CA LEU A 179 -11.98 -15.54 -8.06
C LEU A 179 -11.91 -17.05 -8.20
N ALA A 180 -11.72 -17.55 -9.43
CA ALA A 180 -11.50 -18.97 -9.67
C ALA A 180 -10.19 -19.46 -9.05
N ALA A 181 -9.13 -18.64 -9.01
CA ALA A 181 -7.85 -18.98 -8.39
C ALA A 181 -7.92 -19.00 -6.85
N LEU A 182 -8.68 -18.10 -6.23
CA LEU A 182 -8.91 -18.10 -4.76
C LEU A 182 -9.86 -19.20 -4.30
N ALA A 183 -10.83 -19.59 -5.13
CA ALA A 183 -11.81 -20.64 -4.79
C ALA A 183 -11.25 -22.06 -4.93
N ARG A 184 -10.10 -22.23 -5.60
CA ARG A 184 -9.43 -23.52 -5.67
C ARG A 184 -8.70 -23.76 -4.34
N PRO A 185 -8.99 -24.86 -3.62
CA PRO A 185 -8.23 -25.21 -2.44
C PRO A 185 -6.75 -25.34 -2.82
N PRO A 186 -5.82 -24.97 -1.92
CA PRO A 186 -4.41 -25.16 -2.19
C PRO A 186 -4.18 -26.64 -2.50
N THR A 187 -3.78 -26.95 -3.74
CA THR A 187 -3.37 -28.30 -4.10
C THR A 187 -2.15 -28.64 -3.26
N SER A 188 -2.35 -29.50 -2.26
CA SER A 188 -1.26 -30.23 -1.63
C SER A 188 -0.48 -30.92 -2.74
N GLN A 189 0.73 -30.46 -3.01
CA GLN A 189 1.72 -31.27 -3.72
C GLN A 189 2.79 -31.61 -2.70
N ASP A 190 3.00 -32.92 -2.59
CA ASP A 190 3.89 -33.64 -1.67
C ASP A 190 5.36 -33.17 -1.75
#